data_AF-A0A653J9N8-F1
#
_entry.id   AF-A0A653J9N8-F1
#
_cell.length_a   1.000
_cell.length_b   1.000
_cell.length_c   1.000
_cell.angle_alpha   90.00
_cell.angle_beta   90.00
_cell.angle_gamma   90.00
#
_symmetry.space_group_name_H-M   'P 1'
#
loop_
_entity.id
_entity.type
_entity.pdbx_description
1 polymer ?
#
loop_
_entity_poly.entity_id
_entity_poly.type
_entity_poly.pdbx_seq_one_letter_code
_entity_poly.pdbx_strand_id
1 'polypeptide(L)'
;MIRSMIEVRAPLEIRADGEAGWELVFWVLDSFNYTTPFRAILAEIAEALGQQPIHSLSLSDNTTDEDFMEGTLKFDGGPLRVYYEHALSYLTLGSVDRELLTKMAVRVQPRVILV
;
A
#
# COMPACT_ATOMS: atom_id res chain seq x y z
N MET A 1 22.18 -4.89 -7.65
CA MET A 1 20.71 -4.74 -7.85
C MET A 1 20.33 -3.37 -7.34
N ILE A 2 19.81 -2.51 -8.22
CA ILE A 2 19.18 -1.26 -7.79
C ILE A 2 17.84 -1.69 -7.15
N ARG A 3 17.62 -1.34 -5.88
CA ARG A 3 16.30 -1.55 -5.25
C ARG A 3 15.36 -0.49 -5.83
N SER A 4 14.19 -0.89 -6.32
CA SER A 4 13.20 0.08 -6.78
C SER A 4 12.71 0.92 -5.59
N MET A 5 12.36 2.18 -5.87
CA MET A 5 11.83 3.10 -4.89
C MET A 5 10.32 3.28 -5.10
N ILE A 6 9.59 3.50 -4.01
CA ILE A 6 8.17 3.85 -3.99
C ILE A 6 8.08 5.36 -4.01
N GLU A 7 7.66 5.91 -5.16
CA GLU A 7 7.44 7.33 -5.35
C GLU A 7 6.11 7.77 -4.75
N VAL A 8 6.14 8.79 -3.89
CA VAL A 8 4.94 9.37 -3.26
C VAL A 8 4.92 10.90 -3.42
N ARG A 9 3.72 11.48 -3.47
CA ARG A 9 3.46 12.93 -3.56
C ARG A 9 3.33 13.61 -2.20
N ALA A 10 3.20 12.84 -1.13
CA ALA A 10 3.15 13.33 0.23
C ALA A 10 3.82 12.32 1.19
N PRO A 11 4.31 12.79 2.35
CA PRO A 11 4.81 11.89 3.38
C PRO A 11 3.78 10.84 3.76
N LEU A 12 4.26 9.65 4.16
CA LEU A 12 3.39 8.61 4.69
C LEU A 12 2.64 9.12 5.91
N GLU A 13 1.33 8.86 5.96
CA GLU A 13 0.48 9.29 7.06
C GLU A 13 -0.28 8.09 7.62
N ILE A 14 -0.32 7.97 8.96
CA ILE A 14 -1.25 7.06 9.65
C ILE A 14 -2.41 7.89 10.18
N ARG A 15 -3.62 7.61 9.71
CA ARG A 15 -4.84 8.32 10.13
C ARG A 15 -5.96 7.36 10.46
N ALA A 16 -7.03 7.87 11.06
CA ALA A 16 -8.22 7.08 11.35
C ALA A 16 -8.93 6.71 10.05
N ASP A 17 -9.19 5.42 9.87
CA ASP A 17 -10.04 4.89 8.81
C ASP A 17 -11.48 5.06 9.28
N GLY A 18 -12.26 5.91 8.62
CA GLY A 18 -13.53 6.48 9.10
C GLY A 18 -14.63 5.48 9.48
N GLU A 19 -14.41 4.18 9.23
CA GLU A 19 -15.32 3.10 9.56
C GLU A 19 -14.88 2.28 10.79
N ALA A 20 -13.64 1.76 10.81
CA ALA A 20 -13.14 0.95 11.93
C ALA A 20 -11.63 0.67 11.84
N GLY A 21 -10.82 1.59 12.38
CA GLY A 21 -9.42 1.37 12.66
C GLY A 21 -8.52 2.51 12.17
N TRP A 22 -7.42 2.13 11.56
CA TRP A 22 -6.38 3.03 11.10
C TRP A 22 -5.97 2.64 9.69
N GLU A 23 -5.48 3.62 8.93
CA GLU A 23 -4.90 3.40 7.61
C GLU A 23 -3.55 4.08 7.50
N LEU A 24 -2.60 3.39 6.87
CA LEU A 24 -1.35 3.96 6.39
C LEU A 24 -1.53 4.35 4.93
N VAL A 25 -1.32 5.63 4.63
CA VAL A 25 -1.66 6.26 3.35
C VAL A 25 -0.42 6.47 2.49
N PHE A 26 -0.56 6.15 1.21
CA PHE A 26 0.39 6.40 0.14
C PHE A 26 -0.31 7.17 -0.98
N TRP A 27 0.08 8.43 -1.18
CA TRP A 27 -0.31 9.22 -2.34
C TRP A 27 0.68 8.95 -3.48
N VAL A 28 0.39 7.99 -4.35
CA VAL A 28 1.35 7.46 -5.33
C VAL A 28 1.16 8.09 -6.70
N LEU A 29 2.23 8.54 -7.36
CA LEU A 29 2.18 9.04 -8.75
C LEU A 29 1.16 10.19 -8.98
N ASP A 30 0.43 10.19 -10.11
CA ASP A 30 -0.48 11.25 -10.53
C ASP A 30 -1.94 10.78 -10.49
N SER A 31 -2.86 11.62 -10.00
CA SER A 31 -4.31 11.36 -10.04
C SER A 31 -4.79 11.16 -11.48
N PHE A 32 -5.81 10.31 -11.67
CA PHE A 32 -6.34 9.90 -12.98
C PHE A 32 -5.32 9.21 -13.90
N ASN A 33 -4.19 8.72 -13.35
CA ASN A 33 -3.25 7.91 -14.09
C ASN A 33 -3.62 6.42 -14.02
N TYR A 34 -4.47 5.98 -14.95
CA TYR A 34 -4.88 4.58 -15.12
C TYR A 34 -3.75 3.65 -15.62
N THR A 35 -2.56 4.18 -15.91
CA THR A 35 -1.38 3.38 -16.27
C THR A 35 -0.48 3.07 -15.08
N THR A 36 -0.82 3.57 -13.88
CA THR A 36 -0.09 3.34 -12.63
C THR A 36 0.04 1.84 -12.34
N PRO A 37 1.26 1.30 -12.24
CA PRO A 37 1.47 -0.12 -11.97
C PRO A 37 1.32 -0.42 -10.47
N PHE A 38 0.14 -0.20 -9.89
CA PHE A 38 -0.09 -0.34 -8.44
C PHE A 38 0.30 -1.74 -7.90
N ARG A 39 0.11 -2.80 -8.70
CA ARG A 39 0.53 -4.17 -8.32
C ARG A 39 2.05 -4.26 -8.12
N ALA A 40 2.84 -3.52 -8.91
CA ALA A 40 4.28 -3.45 -8.72
C ALA A 40 4.64 -2.67 -7.45
N ILE A 41 3.93 -1.57 -7.16
CA ILE A 41 4.09 -0.81 -5.91
C ILE A 41 3.80 -1.70 -4.69
N LEU A 42 2.71 -2.46 -4.72
CA LEU A 42 2.36 -3.41 -3.66
C LEU A 42 3.39 -4.53 -3.50
N ALA A 43 3.97 -5.02 -4.60
CA ALA A 43 5.04 -6.00 -4.55
C ALA A 43 6.31 -5.43 -3.88
N GLU A 44 6.67 -4.17 -4.17
CA GLU A 44 7.78 -3.47 -3.51
C GLU A 44 7.54 -3.25 -2.02
N ILE A 45 6.30 -2.93 -1.63
CA ILE A 45 5.88 -2.86 -0.22
C ILE A 45 6.02 -4.24 0.44
N ALA A 46 5.48 -5.30 -0.15
CA ALA A 46 5.58 -6.66 0.38
C ALA A 46 7.05 -7.09 0.53
N GLU A 47 7.90 -6.75 -0.44
CA GLU A 47 9.33 -7.03 -0.37
C GLU A 47 10.04 -6.22 0.73
N ALA A 48 9.70 -4.94 0.91
CA ALA A 48 10.21 -4.11 2.01
C ALA A 48 9.88 -4.72 3.38
N LEU A 49 8.69 -5.34 3.50
CA LEU A 49 8.23 -6.04 4.68
C LEU A 49 8.87 -7.42 4.88
N GLY A 50 9.74 -7.86 3.96
CA GLY A 50 10.39 -9.15 4.02
C GLY A 50 9.44 -10.33 3.77
N GLN A 51 8.31 -10.10 3.10
CA GLN A 51 7.28 -11.10 2.80
C GLN A 51 7.61 -11.85 1.50
N GLN A 52 8.72 -12.58 1.48
CA GLN A 52 9.14 -13.40 0.32
C GLN A 52 9.03 -14.90 0.65
N PRO A 53 8.36 -15.71 -0.21
CA PRO A 53 7.61 -15.30 -1.39
C PRO A 53 6.35 -14.51 -1.00
N ILE A 54 5.79 -13.72 -1.92
CA ILE A 54 4.59 -12.87 -1.75
C ILE A 54 3.32 -13.75 -1.63
N HIS A 55 3.30 -14.72 -0.70
CA HIS A 55 2.14 -15.55 -0.38
C HIS A 55 1.16 -14.85 0.55
N SER A 56 1.55 -13.71 1.12
CA SER A 56 0.73 -12.95 2.05
C SER A 56 -0.13 -11.87 1.38
N LEU A 57 0.09 -11.56 0.09
CA LEU A 57 -0.72 -10.60 -0.67
C LEU A 57 -1.79 -11.35 -1.48
N SER A 58 -3.05 -10.98 -1.26
CA SER A 58 -4.19 -11.42 -2.05
C SER A 58 -4.91 -10.18 -2.56
N LEU A 59 -5.07 -10.06 -3.88
CA LEU A 59 -5.77 -8.96 -4.52
C LEU A 59 -7.00 -9.50 -5.25
N SER A 60 -8.04 -8.69 -5.35
CA SER A 60 -9.17 -8.97 -6.24
C SER A 60 -8.72 -9.09 -7.70
N ASP A 61 -9.51 -9.80 -8.49
CA ASP A 61 -9.29 -9.93 -9.93
C ASP A 61 -9.31 -8.55 -10.60
N ASN A 62 -8.42 -8.34 -11.57
CA ASN A 62 -8.36 -7.07 -12.29
C ASN A 62 -9.52 -7.00 -13.29
N THR A 63 -10.56 -6.22 -13.01
CA THR A 63 -11.55 -5.88 -14.04
C THR A 63 -11.09 -4.62 -14.77
N THR A 64 -11.19 -4.61 -16.11
CA THR A 64 -10.61 -3.57 -16.98
C THR A 64 -11.18 -2.17 -16.73
N ASP A 65 -12.29 -2.07 -15.99
CA ASP A 65 -13.07 -0.85 -15.76
C ASP A 65 -13.21 -0.50 -14.26
N GLU A 66 -12.48 -1.18 -13.36
CA GLU A 66 -12.52 -0.86 -11.93
C GLU A 66 -11.65 0.36 -11.61
N ASP A 67 -12.27 1.38 -11.02
CA ASP A 67 -11.55 2.56 -10.53
C ASP A 67 -10.84 2.30 -9.20
N PHE A 68 -11.19 1.21 -8.50
CA PHE A 68 -10.56 0.81 -7.25
C PHE A 68 -10.26 -0.68 -7.20
N MET A 69 -9.37 -1.07 -6.30
CA MET A 69 -9.04 -2.46 -6.02
C MET A 69 -8.85 -2.68 -4.54
N GLU A 70 -9.38 -3.80 -4.07
CA GLU A 70 -9.22 -4.25 -2.70
C GLU A 70 -8.38 -5.52 -2.60
N GLY A 71 -7.91 -5.78 -1.39
CA GLY A 71 -7.20 -7.01 -1.09
C GLY A 71 -6.80 -7.12 0.37
N THR A 72 -5.93 -8.09 0.64
CA THR A 72 -5.36 -8.31 1.95
C THR A 72 -3.86 -8.56 1.86
N LEU A 73 -3.14 -8.10 2.88
CA LEU A 73 -1.73 -8.38 3.09
C LEU A 73 -1.56 -8.92 4.52
N LYS A 74 -0.61 -9.82 4.76
CA LYS A 74 -0.21 -10.19 6.13
C LYS A 74 1.16 -9.63 6.47
N PHE A 75 1.27 -9.06 7.67
CA PHE A 75 2.53 -8.55 8.21
C PHE A 75 2.56 -8.78 9.73
N ASP A 76 3.70 -9.24 10.26
CA ASP A 76 3.89 -9.50 11.70
C ASP A 76 2.75 -10.34 12.33
N GLY A 77 2.19 -11.29 11.57
CA GLY A 77 1.06 -12.13 11.97
C GLY A 77 -0.33 -11.47 11.90
N GLY A 78 -0.41 -10.16 11.64
CA GLY A 78 -1.66 -9.41 11.52
C GLY A 78 -2.15 -9.26 10.07
N PRO A 79 -3.48 -9.28 9.83
CA PRO A 79 -4.04 -8.93 8.55
C PRO A 79 -4.06 -7.42 8.34
N LEU A 80 -3.82 -7.01 7.10
CA LEU A 80 -3.94 -5.66 6.58
C LEU A 80 -4.96 -5.69 5.45
N ARG A 81 -5.88 -4.73 5.42
CA ARG A 81 -6.72 -4.44 4.26
C ARG A 81 -5.91 -3.64 3.27
N VAL A 82 -5.97 -3.98 1.99
CA VAL A 82 -5.39 -3.20 0.90
C VAL A 82 -6.53 -2.49 0.20
N TYR A 83 -6.41 -1.19 -0.04
CA TYR A 83 -7.30 -0.44 -0.90
C TYR A 83 -6.48 0.45 -1.83
N TYR A 84 -6.76 0.43 -3.12
CA TYR A 84 -6.15 1.32 -4.10
C TYR A 84 -7.24 1.94 -4.96
N GLU A 85 -7.17 3.24 -5.21
CA GLU A 85 -8.08 3.97 -6.09
C GLU A 85 -7.30 4.73 -7.17
N HIS A 86 -7.57 4.41 -8.43
CA HIS A 86 -6.89 4.95 -9.61
C HIS A 86 -7.16 6.45 -9.79
N ALA A 87 -8.42 6.88 -9.70
CA ALA A 87 -8.79 8.30 -9.86
C ALA A 87 -8.03 9.21 -8.89
N LEU A 88 -7.86 8.76 -7.64
CA LEU A 88 -7.18 9.53 -6.60
C LEU A 88 -5.68 9.26 -6.52
N SER A 89 -5.21 8.16 -7.11
CA SER A 89 -3.84 7.68 -6.94
C SER A 89 -3.51 7.44 -5.46
N TYR A 90 -4.47 6.82 -4.79
CA TYR A 90 -4.56 6.67 -3.35
C TYR A 90 -4.45 5.19 -3.00
N LEU A 91 -3.35 4.80 -2.35
CA LEU A 91 -3.14 3.46 -1.83
C LEU A 91 -3.16 3.49 -0.30
N THR A 92 -3.87 2.56 0.32
CA THR A 92 -3.91 2.41 1.77
C THR A 92 -3.71 1.00 2.23
N LEU A 93 -3.15 0.90 3.43
CA LEU A 93 -3.06 -0.33 4.19
C LEU A 93 -3.77 -0.14 5.53
N GLY A 94 -4.92 -0.80 5.68
CA GLY A 94 -5.82 -0.65 6.82
C GLY A 94 -5.61 -1.73 7.88
N SER A 95 -5.66 -1.35 9.15
CA SER A 95 -5.68 -2.30 10.28
C SER A 95 -6.43 -1.72 11.47
N VAL A 96 -7.00 -2.60 12.29
CA VAL A 96 -7.49 -2.20 13.62
C VAL A 96 -6.34 -1.91 14.59
N ASP A 97 -5.15 -2.40 14.28
CA ASP A 97 -3.93 -2.22 15.07
C ASP A 97 -3.05 -1.11 14.49
N ARG A 98 -3.04 0.05 15.16
CA ARG A 98 -2.20 1.20 14.78
C ARG A 98 -0.70 0.92 14.93
N GLU A 99 -0.32 0.11 15.91
CA GLU A 99 1.08 -0.21 16.16
C GLU A 99 1.63 -1.07 15.02
N LEU A 100 0.82 -1.99 14.49
CA LEU A 100 1.15 -2.77 13.30
C LEU A 100 1.46 -1.85 12.10
N LEU A 101 0.63 -0.84 11.86
CA LEU A 101 0.85 0.16 10.79
C LEU A 101 2.10 1.01 11.05
N THR A 102 2.37 1.35 12.31
CA THR A 102 3.57 2.12 12.69
C THR A 102 4.85 1.33 12.40
N LYS A 103 4.89 0.05 12.79
CA LYS A 103 6.00 -0.86 12.44
C LYS A 103 6.17 -0.97 10.93
N MET A 104 5.06 -1.08 10.22
CA MET A 104 5.06 -1.17 8.77
C MET A 104 5.65 0.09 8.12
N ALA A 105 5.20 1.28 8.55
CA ALA A 105 5.72 2.56 8.07
C ALA A 105 7.24 2.66 8.27
N VAL A 106 7.75 2.33 9.46
CA VAL A 106 9.21 2.30 9.73
C VAL A 106 9.95 1.37 8.78
N ARG A 107 9.36 0.24 8.43
CA ARG A 107 9.99 -0.77 7.57
C ARG A 107 10.00 -0.37 6.10
N VAL A 108 8.94 0.30 5.64
CA VAL A 108 8.77 0.74 4.25
C VAL A 108 9.47 2.07 3.98
N GLN A 109 9.59 2.96 4.97
CA GLN A 109 10.17 4.30 4.83
C GLN A 109 11.51 4.36 4.06
N PRO A 110 12.48 3.43 4.23
CA PRO A 110 13.74 3.48 3.48
C PRO A 110 13.59 3.24 1.97
N ARG A 111 12.44 2.74 1.51
CA ARG A 111 12.11 2.58 0.08
C ARG A 111 11.25 3.72 -0.45
N VAL A 112 10.85 4.68 0.38
CA VAL A 112 9.95 5.77 -0.03
C VAL A 112 10.76 7.00 -0.42
N ILE A 113 10.43 7.57 -1.57
CA ILE A 113 10.96 8.86 -2.04
C ILE A 113 9.80 9.82 -2.32
N LEU A 114 9.92 11.03 -1.78
CA LEU A 114 8.98 12.12 -2.03
C LEU A 114 9.34 12.80 -3.35
N VAL A 115 8.40 12.92 -4.28
CA VAL A 115 8.60 13.46 -5.65
C VAL A 115 7.56 14.48 -6.08
#